data_AF-A0A821EC62-F1
#
_entry.id   AF-A0A821EC62-F1
#
_cell.length_a   1.000
_cell.length_b   1.000
_cell.length_c   1.000
_cell.angle_alpha   90.00
_cell.angle_beta   90.00
_cell.angle_gamma   90.00
#
_symmetry.space_group_name_H-M   'P 1'
#
loop_
_entity.id
_entity.type
_entity.pdbx_description
1 polymer ?
#
loop_
_entity_poly.entity_id
_entity_poly.type
_entity_poly.pdbx_seq_one_letter_code
_entity_poly.pdbx_strand_id
1 'polypeptide(L)' 'RFLYVLGQFICGEKRCDEKEHLRSWEVLFGYVEHGKKRDALVKLRLCPSCTKKLHFGHK' A
#
# COMPACT_ATOMS: atom_id res chain seq x y z
N ARG A 1 6.21 -24.35 6.50
CA ARG A 1 6.46 -23.12 7.29
C ARG A 1 5.66 -21.97 6.67
N PHE A 2 4.35 -21.91 6.94
CA PHE A 2 3.47 -20.87 6.40
C PHE A 2 3.59 -19.62 7.27
N LEU A 3 4.38 -18.64 6.83
CA LEU A 3 4.32 -17.29 7.38
C LEU A 3 2.99 -16.69 6.91
N TYR A 4 2.05 -16.52 7.83
CA TYR A 4 0.75 -15.90 7.59
C TYR A 4 0.95 -14.41 7.28
N VAL A 5 1.20 -14.06 6.02
CA VAL A 5 1.26 -12.65 5.60
C VAL A 5 -0.17 -12.15 5.45
N LEU A 6 -0.72 -11.53 6.49
CA LEU A 6 -2.10 -11.01 6.48
C LEU A 6 -2.29 -9.90 5.44
N GLY A 7 -1.25 -9.06 5.27
CA GLY A 7 -1.29 -7.90 4.37
C GLY A 7 -1.46 -8.22 2.88
N GLN A 8 -1.21 -9.46 2.45
CA GLN A 8 -1.39 -9.84 1.05
C GLN A 8 -2.87 -10.08 0.68
N PHE A 9 -3.72 -10.34 1.69
CA PHE A 9 -5.13 -10.72 1.55
C PHE A 9 -6.11 -9.62 1.97
N ILE A 10 -5.61 -8.45 2.36
CA ILE A 10 -6.45 -7.31 2.77
C ILE A 10 -6.05 -6.07 1.97
N CYS A 11 -7.00 -5.16 1.75
CA CYS A 11 -6.70 -3.84 1.24
C CYS A 11 -5.79 -3.09 2.24
N GLY A 12 -4.73 -2.49 1.73
CA GLY A 12 -3.77 -1.69 2.52
C GLY A 12 -4.26 -0.30 2.88
N GLU A 13 -5.45 0.11 2.43
CA GLU A 13 -6.12 1.32 2.91
C GLU A 13 -6.66 1.07 4.33
N LYS A 14 -6.23 1.87 5.30
CA LYS A 14 -6.52 1.67 6.73
C LYS A 14 -8.02 1.67 7.05
N ARG A 15 -8.83 2.34 6.23
CA ARG A 15 -10.30 2.45 6.41
C ARG A 15 -11.07 1.63 5.37
N CYS A 16 -10.47 0.58 4.82
CA CYS A 16 -11.10 -0.33 3.86
C CYS A 16 -10.91 -1.78 4.32
N ASP A 17 -12.00 -2.53 4.35
CA ASP A 17 -12.07 -3.93 4.77
C ASP A 17 -12.18 -4.92 3.59
N GLU A 18 -12.06 -4.41 2.36
CA GLU A 18 -12.08 -5.21 1.13
C GLU A 18 -10.93 -6.21 1.07
N LYS A 19 -11.24 -7.43 0.62
CA LYS A 19 -10.29 -8.55 0.54
C LYS A 19 -10.22 -9.14 -0.87
N GLU A 20 -11.20 -8.81 -1.71
CA GLU A 20 -11.30 -9.32 -3.07
C GLU A 20 -10.67 -8.38 -4.10
N HIS A 21 -10.28 -8.96 -5.24
CA HIS A 21 -9.76 -8.23 -6.40
C HIS A 21 -8.60 -7.27 -6.10
N LEU A 22 -7.76 -7.62 -5.12
CA LEU A 22 -6.62 -6.80 -4.70
C LEU A 22 -5.52 -6.81 -5.76
N ARG A 23 -5.02 -5.63 -6.10
CA ARG A 23 -3.85 -5.44 -6.98
C ARG A 23 -2.63 -5.01 -6.19
N SER A 24 -1.46 -5.44 -6.64
CA SER A 24 -0.18 -5.07 -6.01
C SER A 24 0.41 -3.86 -6.73
N TRP A 25 0.96 -2.92 -5.97
CA TRP A 25 1.62 -1.72 -6.44
C TRP A 25 2.98 -1.61 -5.76
N GLU A 26 3.98 -1.14 -6.49
CA GLU A 26 5.26 -0.73 -5.91
C GLU A 26 5.28 0.78 -5.88
N VAL A 27 5.45 1.36 -4.69
CA VAL A 27 5.41 2.80 -4.49
C VAL A 27 6.63 3.24 -3.70
N LEU A 28 7.16 4.41 -4.04
CA LEU A 28 8.21 5.04 -3.27
C LEU A 28 7.57 5.69 -2.04
N PHE A 29 7.91 5.19 -0.85
CA PHE A 29 7.42 5.70 0.42
C PHE A 29 8.50 6.55 1.09
N GLY A 30 8.28 7.87 1.09
CA GLY A 30 9.11 8.83 1.80
C GLY A 30 8.76 8.89 3.29
N TYR A 31 9.77 8.87 4.16
CA TYR A 31 9.65 8.99 5.61
C TYR A 31 10.81 9.81 6.19
N VAL A 32 10.67 10.23 7.45
CA VAL A 32 11.72 10.95 8.17
C VAL A 32 12.20 10.08 9.32
N GLU A 33 13.50 9.83 9.36
CA GLU A 33 14.16 9.06 10.40
C GLU A 33 15.36 9.86 10.92
N HIS A 34 15.40 10.10 12.23
CA HIS A 34 16.42 10.95 12.87
C HIS A 34 16.60 12.32 12.19
N GLY A 35 15.50 12.94 11.76
CA GLY A 35 15.52 14.25 11.08
C GLY A 35 15.99 14.20 9.62
N LYS A 36 16.29 13.02 9.07
CA LYS A 36 16.70 12.85 7.66
C LYS A 36 15.56 12.26 6.85
N LYS A 37 15.31 12.83 5.67
CA LYS A 37 14.39 12.22 4.69
C LYS A 37 15.01 10.95 4.12
N ARG A 38 14.20 9.91 4.04
CA ARG A 38 14.53 8.59 3.50
C ARG A 38 13.38 8.13 2.62
N ASP A 39 13.72 7.33 1.62
CA ASP A 39 12.73 6.69 0.77
C ASP A 39 12.91 5.17 0.85
N ALA A 40 11.80 4.46 0.85
CA ALA A 40 11.78 3.01 0.75
C ALA A 40 10.80 2.58 -0.35
N LEU A 41 11.22 1.66 -1.22
CA LEU A 41 10.30 1.04 -2.16
C LEU A 41 9.44 0.02 -1.39
N VAL A 42 8.13 0.25 -1.33
CA VAL A 42 7.19 -0.61 -0.60
C VAL A 42 6.20 -1.25 -1.56
N LYS A 43 5.80 -2.49 -1.25
CA LYS A 43 4.77 -3.22 -1.99
C LYS A 43 3.44 -3.10 -1.26
N LEU A 44 2.44 -2.49 -1.90
CA LEU A 44 1.11 -2.24 -1.37
C LEU A 44 0.06 -3.08 -2.10
N ARG A 45 -0.97 -3.56 -1.39
CA ARG A 45 -2.14 -4.22 -1.96
C ARG A 45 -3.36 -3.32 -1.85
N LEU A 46 -4.07 -3.04 -2.93
CA LEU A 46 -5.28 -2.20 -2.90
C LEU A 46 -6.40 -2.81 -3.74
N CYS A 47 -7.63 -2.65 -3.27
CA CYS A 47 -8.82 -2.95 -4.06
C CYS A 47 -8.98 -1.94 -5.23
N PRO A 48 -9.85 -2.23 -6.22
CA PRO A 48 -10.02 -1.37 -7.38
C PRO A 48 -10.46 0.07 -7.05
N SER A 49 -11.27 0.26 -6.02
CA SER A 49 -11.74 1.60 -5.60
C SER A 49 -10.62 2.41 -4.93
N CYS A 50 -9.82 1.80 -4.04
CA CYS A 50 -8.72 2.48 -3.38
C CYS A 50 -7.50 2.69 -4.29
N THR A 51 -7.32 1.85 -5.30
CA THR A 51 -6.33 2.08 -6.38
C THR A 51 -6.54 3.43 -7.07
N LYS A 52 -7.80 3.87 -7.24
CA LYS A 52 -8.10 5.18 -7.83
C LYS A 52 -7.61 6.32 -6.94
N LYS A 53 -7.67 6.16 -5.61
CA LYS A 53 -7.19 7.15 -4.63
C LYS A 53 -5.66 7.29 -4.69
N LEU A 54 -4.94 6.19 -4.90
CA LEU A 54 -3.48 6.21 -4.99
C LEU A 54 -2.96 7.14 -6.09
N HIS A 55 -3.68 7.23 -7.21
CA HIS A 55 -3.31 8.09 -8.35
C HIS A 55 -4.03 9.45 -8.34
N PHE A 56 -4.85 9.72 -7.33
CA PHE A 56 -5.65 10.94 -7.26
C PHE A 56 -4.76 12.11 -6.82
N GLY A 57 -4.29 12.91 -7.77
CA GLY A 57 -3.45 14.08 -7.50
C GLY A 57 -2.22 14.23 -8.39
N HIS A 58 -1.92 13.29 -9.28
CA HIS A 58 -0.95 13.48 -10.36
C HIS A 58 -1.55 14.32 -11.52
N LYS A 59 -1.85 15.60 -11.27
CA LYS A 59 -2.06 16.62 -12.31
C LYS A 59 -0.91 17.61 -12.29
#